data_AF-A0AB34SHZ8-F1
#
_entry.id   AF-A0AB34SHZ8-F1
#
_cell.length_a   1.000
_cell.length_b   1.000
_cell.length_c   1.000
_cell.angle_alpha   90.00
_cell.angle_beta   90.00
_cell.angle_gamma   90.00
#
_symmetry.space_group_name_H-M   'P 1'
#
loop_
_entity.id
_entity.type
_entity.pdbx_description
1 polymer ?
#
loop_
_entity_poly.entity_id
_entity_poly.type
_entity_poly.pdbx_seq_one_letter_code
_entity_poly.pdbx_strand_id
1 'polypeptide(L)'
;MNKTIDNLKILCEQLNDKLTCKYTVSISRCHEGIKTITTAFNDCIETSRLSFLFTENKNILLYNDLIHYHVLKKLPRAELKKLCDDNISLLTKYDEAKETNLVEVLKTYYRCKFNCSETSDALFIHRNTLSGRLEKIKHILNIDFNDYNKVFSLYLSICAYELLNSKYE
;
A
#
# COMPACT_ATOMS: atom_id res chain seq x y z
N MET A 1 -10.89 -14.72 12.85
CA MET A 1 -10.64 -13.48 12.07
C MET A 1 -10.87 -13.71 10.57
N ASN A 2 -10.23 -14.70 9.94
CA ASN A 2 -10.40 -14.96 8.48
C ASN A 2 -11.87 -15.16 8.06
N LYS A 3 -12.62 -16.03 8.75
CA LYS A 3 -14.06 -16.25 8.47
C LYS A 3 -14.90 -14.97 8.57
N THR A 4 -14.54 -14.04 9.45
CA THR A 4 -15.23 -12.75 9.60
C THR A 4 -14.97 -11.84 8.40
N ILE A 5 -13.71 -11.78 7.95
CA ILE A 5 -13.32 -11.00 6.77
C ILE A 5 -14.00 -11.57 5.51
N ASP A 6 -14.05 -12.89 5.38
CA ASP A 6 -14.72 -13.54 4.24
C ASP A 6 -16.22 -13.24 4.22
N ASN A 7 -16.90 -13.29 5.37
CA ASN A 7 -18.31 -12.89 5.47
C ASN A 7 -18.52 -11.40 5.11
N LEU A 8 -17.60 -10.53 5.47
CA LEU A 8 -17.66 -9.10 5.14
C LEU A 8 -17.47 -8.85 3.65
N LYS A 9 -16.63 -9.63 2.96
CA LYS A 9 -16.50 -9.57 1.50
C LYS A 9 -17.82 -9.89 0.81
N ILE A 10 -18.47 -10.98 1.24
CA ILE A 10 -19.80 -11.37 0.73
C ILE A 10 -20.82 -10.24 0.97
N LEU A 11 -20.82 -9.62 2.15
CA LEU A 11 -21.71 -8.48 2.42
C LEU A 11 -21.42 -7.29 1.51
N CYS A 12 -20.15 -6.97 1.24
CA CYS A 12 -19.79 -5.89 0.33
C CYS A 12 -20.22 -6.18 -1.12
N GLU A 13 -20.11 -7.42 -1.58
CA GLU A 13 -20.63 -7.83 -2.89
C GLU A 13 -22.14 -7.58 -2.98
N GLN A 14 -22.90 -7.98 -1.96
CA GLN A 14 -24.35 -7.73 -1.88
C GLN A 14 -24.71 -6.23 -1.80
N LEU A 15 -23.85 -5.41 -1.20
CA LEU A 15 -24.04 -3.96 -1.12
C LEU A 15 -23.74 -3.27 -2.45
N ASN A 16 -22.80 -3.78 -3.25
CA ASN A 16 -22.49 -3.22 -4.56
C ASN A 16 -23.69 -3.27 -5.53
N ASP A 17 -24.53 -4.30 -5.40
CA ASP A 17 -25.75 -4.43 -6.22
C ASP A 17 -26.88 -3.48 -5.78
N LYS A 18 -26.80 -2.94 -4.55
CA LYS A 18 -27.87 -2.15 -3.92
C LYS A 18 -27.53 -0.67 -3.77
N LEU A 19 -26.25 -0.34 -3.63
CA LEU A 19 -25.77 1.03 -3.43
C LEU A 19 -25.28 1.60 -4.75
N THR A 20 -25.77 2.79 -5.09
CA THR A 20 -25.30 3.56 -6.25
C THR A 20 -24.14 4.49 -5.91
N CYS A 21 -23.78 4.59 -4.63
CA CYS A 21 -22.69 5.42 -4.14
C CYS A 21 -21.41 4.61 -3.86
N LYS A 22 -20.26 5.28 -3.95
CA LYS A 22 -19.00 4.72 -3.47
C LYS A 22 -19.00 4.67 -1.95
N TYR A 23 -18.54 3.56 -1.39
CA TYR A 23 -18.43 3.38 0.05
C TYR A 23 -17.12 2.67 0.42
N THR A 24 -16.75 2.79 1.70
CA THR A 24 -15.60 2.10 2.26
C THR A 24 -15.95 1.64 3.67
N VAL A 25 -15.67 0.38 3.97
CA VAL A 25 -15.84 -0.25 5.27
C VAL A 25 -14.46 -0.31 5.93
N SER A 26 -14.31 0.38 7.05
CA SER A 26 -13.08 0.36 7.85
C SER A 26 -13.26 -0.53 9.07
N ILE A 27 -12.26 -1.36 9.36
CA ILE A 27 -12.32 -2.37 10.42
C ILE A 27 -11.14 -2.17 11.36
N SER A 28 -11.44 -2.05 12.64
CA SER A 28 -10.45 -1.91 13.70
C SER A 28 -9.67 -3.19 13.93
N ARG A 29 -8.68 -3.11 14.82
CA ARG A 29 -8.12 -4.30 15.47
C ARG A 29 -9.16 -4.99 16.36
N CYS A 30 -8.81 -6.18 16.83
CA CYS A 30 -9.54 -6.78 17.95
C CYS A 30 -9.25 -5.99 19.23
N HIS A 31 -10.29 -5.68 19.97
CA HIS A 31 -10.25 -4.89 21.19
C HIS A 31 -11.07 -5.61 22.26
N GLU A 32 -10.55 -5.71 23.49
CA GLU A 32 -11.19 -6.42 24.60
C GLU A 32 -11.75 -5.46 25.64
N GLY A 33 -12.95 -5.76 26.13
CA GLY A 33 -13.62 -4.99 27.18
C GLY A 33 -14.21 -3.65 26.72
N ILE A 34 -15.19 -3.13 27.45
CA ILE A 34 -15.96 -1.94 27.04
C ILE A 34 -15.11 -0.66 26.94
N LYS A 35 -14.01 -0.57 27.69
CA LYS A 35 -13.12 0.61 27.74
C LYS A 35 -12.37 0.86 26.42
N THR A 36 -12.28 -0.14 25.54
CA THR A 36 -11.51 -0.06 24.30
C THR A 36 -12.35 0.34 23.08
N ILE A 37 -13.66 0.56 23.25
CA ILE A 37 -14.57 0.97 22.17
C ILE A 37 -14.07 2.26 21.49
N THR A 38 -13.61 3.25 22.26
CA THR A 38 -13.06 4.50 21.70
C THR A 38 -11.83 4.24 20.85
N THR A 39 -10.95 3.32 21.28
CA THR A 39 -9.77 2.93 20.51
C THR A 39 -10.15 2.21 19.22
N ALA A 40 -11.12 1.29 19.27
CA ALA A 40 -11.65 0.61 18.10
C ALA A 40 -12.25 1.60 17.09
N PHE A 41 -13.03 2.56 17.58
CA PHE A 41 -13.59 3.61 16.73
C PHE A 41 -12.49 4.47 16.09
N ASN A 42 -11.46 4.86 16.85
CA ASN A 42 -10.33 5.60 16.31
C ASN A 42 -9.55 4.81 15.25
N ASP A 43 -9.32 3.51 15.44
CA ASP A 43 -8.72 2.66 14.40
C ASP A 43 -9.52 2.75 13.08
N CYS A 44 -10.85 2.69 13.16
CA CYS A 44 -11.71 2.80 11.98
C CYS A 44 -11.63 4.18 11.30
N ILE A 45 -11.65 5.27 12.08
CA ILE A 45 -11.51 6.64 11.55
C ILE A 45 -10.17 6.81 10.84
N GLU A 46 -9.09 6.33 11.46
CA GLU A 46 -7.74 6.45 10.92
C GLU A 46 -7.56 5.65 9.64
N THR A 47 -8.16 4.46 9.56
CA THR A 47 -8.21 3.62 8.36
C THR A 47 -9.03 4.30 7.25
N SER A 48 -10.20 4.85 7.59
CA SER A 48 -11.09 5.53 6.64
C SER A 48 -10.41 6.76 6.02
N ARG A 49 -9.66 7.51 6.83
CA ARG A 49 -8.86 8.66 6.38
C ARG A 49 -7.77 8.27 5.39
N LEU A 50 -7.36 7.00 5.33
CA LEU A 50 -6.34 6.50 4.40
C LEU A 50 -6.95 5.87 3.14
N SER A 51 -8.29 5.88 2.99
CA SER A 51 -8.98 5.29 1.85
C SER A 51 -8.54 5.89 0.51
N PHE A 52 -8.15 7.17 0.49
CA PHE A 52 -7.67 7.87 -0.71
C PHE A 52 -6.39 7.25 -1.32
N LEU A 53 -5.59 6.50 -0.54
CA LEU A 53 -4.38 5.83 -1.05
C LEU A 53 -4.72 4.72 -2.05
N PHE A 54 -5.97 4.26 -2.03
CA PHE A 54 -6.44 3.14 -2.82
C PHE A 54 -7.39 3.65 -3.90
N THR A 55 -6.93 3.61 -5.15
CA THR A 55 -7.71 4.01 -6.34
C THR A 55 -8.71 2.93 -6.77
N GLU A 56 -8.45 1.68 -6.40
CA GLU A 56 -9.36 0.56 -6.63
C GLU A 56 -10.44 0.53 -5.54
N ASN A 57 -11.64 0.04 -5.90
CA ASN A 57 -12.78 -0.16 -5.00
C ASN A 57 -12.48 -1.25 -3.95
N LYS A 58 -11.46 -1.05 -3.10
CA LYS A 58 -11.30 -1.79 -1.86
C LYS A 58 -12.37 -1.32 -0.91
N ASN A 59 -13.51 -1.98 -0.99
CA ASN A 59 -14.65 -1.72 -0.12
C ASN A 59 -14.32 -2.05 1.35
N ILE A 60 -13.26 -2.81 1.63
CA ILE A 60 -12.87 -3.20 2.99
C ILE A 60 -11.42 -2.80 3.23
N LEU A 61 -11.20 -2.02 4.29
CA LEU A 61 -9.89 -1.64 4.80
C LEU A 61 -9.73 -2.13 6.23
N LEU A 62 -8.64 -2.85 6.51
CA LEU A 62 -8.30 -3.34 7.83
C LEU A 62 -7.21 -2.46 8.45
N TYR A 63 -7.39 -2.03 9.69
CA TYR A 63 -6.39 -1.22 10.38
C TYR A 63 -5.01 -1.91 10.42
N ASN A 64 -4.99 -3.23 10.64
CA ASN A 64 -3.73 -4.01 10.67
C ASN A 64 -2.97 -3.94 9.34
N ASP A 65 -3.67 -3.83 8.23
CA ASP A 65 -3.04 -3.72 6.91
C ASP A 65 -2.51 -2.31 6.66
N LEU A 66 -3.02 -1.29 7.37
CA LEU A 66 -2.68 0.13 7.15
C LEU A 66 -1.90 0.76 8.30
N ILE A 67 -1.52 -0.01 9.33
CA ILE A 67 -0.85 0.51 10.53
C ILE A 67 0.44 1.27 10.19
N HIS A 68 1.17 0.82 9.17
CA HIS A 68 2.40 1.47 8.73
C HIS A 68 2.13 2.89 8.20
N TYR A 69 1.07 3.11 7.41
CA TYR A 69 0.67 4.46 7.00
C TYR A 69 0.21 5.31 8.19
N HIS A 70 -0.55 4.73 9.13
CA HIS A 70 -0.97 5.44 10.35
C HIS A 70 0.22 5.89 11.22
N VAL A 71 1.29 5.10 11.26
CA VAL A 71 2.53 5.49 11.95
C VAL A 71 3.27 6.55 11.15
N LEU A 72 3.47 6.35 9.85
CA LEU A 72 4.21 7.27 8.98
C LEU A 72 3.57 8.66 8.94
N LYS A 73 2.24 8.78 8.89
CA LYS A 73 1.58 10.09 8.85
C LYS A 73 1.76 10.95 10.11
N LYS A 74 2.26 10.37 11.21
CA LYS A 74 2.59 11.12 12.44
C LYS A 74 3.95 11.80 12.32
N LEU A 75 4.76 11.41 11.35
CA LEU A 75 6.06 12.02 11.12
C LEU A 75 5.90 13.38 10.44
N PRO A 76 6.77 14.36 10.74
CA PRO A 76 6.83 15.61 9.98
C PRO A 76 7.05 15.34 8.48
N ARG A 77 6.48 16.18 7.61
CA ARG A 77 6.63 16.06 6.15
C ARG A 77 8.11 15.99 5.70
N ALA A 78 9.03 16.64 6.41
CA ALA A 78 10.47 16.58 6.15
C ALA A 78 11.06 15.18 6.37
N GLU A 79 10.64 14.48 7.42
CA GLU A 79 11.10 13.11 7.70
C GLU A 79 10.53 12.11 6.69
N LEU A 80 9.28 12.29 6.27
CA LEU A 80 8.72 11.51 5.16
C LEU A 80 9.52 11.68 3.86
N LYS A 81 9.95 12.91 3.54
CA LYS A 81 10.79 13.17 2.36
C LYS A 81 12.14 12.47 2.46
N LYS A 82 12.78 12.51 3.63
CA LYS A 82 14.05 11.79 3.87
C LYS A 82 13.93 10.28 3.68
N LEU A 83 12.78 9.67 4.00
CA LEU A 83 12.53 8.25 3.72
C LEU A 83 12.46 7.97 2.21
N CYS A 84 12.04 8.94 1.40
CA CYS A 84 12.01 8.83 -0.06
C CYS A 84 13.41 8.99 -0.67
N ASP A 85 14.25 9.83 -0.06
CA ASP A 85 15.63 10.08 -0.47
C ASP A 85 16.44 8.78 -0.49
N ASP A 86 17.37 8.70 -1.43
CA ASP A 86 18.24 7.54 -1.70
C ASP A 86 17.52 6.20 -1.99
N ASN A 87 16.19 6.20 -2.15
CA ASN A 87 15.38 5.03 -2.43
C ASN A 87 14.41 5.31 -3.59
N ILE A 88 13.11 5.45 -3.32
CA ILE A 88 12.08 5.59 -4.35
C ILE A 88 12.30 6.82 -5.24
N SER A 89 12.92 7.89 -4.71
CA SER A 89 13.29 9.09 -5.47
C SER A 89 14.25 8.79 -6.64
N LEU A 90 15.13 7.77 -6.52
CA LEU A 90 16.00 7.35 -7.62
C LEU A 90 15.21 6.70 -8.75
N LEU A 91 14.20 5.88 -8.41
CA LEU A 91 13.31 5.28 -9.40
C LEU A 91 12.41 6.31 -10.06
N THR A 92 11.85 7.26 -9.31
CA THR A 92 11.02 8.34 -9.88
C THR A 92 11.81 9.16 -10.90
N LYS A 93 13.04 9.59 -10.56
CA LYS A 93 13.92 10.30 -11.50
C LYS A 93 14.26 9.45 -12.73
N TYR A 94 14.47 8.15 -12.55
CA TYR A 94 14.74 7.24 -13.66
C TYR A 94 13.52 7.11 -14.58
N ASP A 95 12.33 6.91 -14.02
CA ASP A 95 11.07 6.82 -14.75
C ASP A 95 10.80 8.09 -15.56
N GLU A 96 11.02 9.28 -14.97
CA GLU A 96 10.90 10.57 -15.67
C GLU A 96 11.91 10.71 -16.82
N ALA A 97 13.17 10.32 -16.60
CA ALA A 97 14.23 10.48 -17.59
C ALA A 97 14.19 9.46 -18.74
N LYS A 98 13.55 8.30 -18.52
CA LYS A 98 13.55 7.16 -19.46
C LYS A 98 12.15 6.75 -19.90
N GLU A 99 11.12 7.49 -19.50
CA GLU A 99 9.71 7.19 -19.75
C GLU A 99 9.36 5.74 -19.39
N THR A 100 9.87 5.29 -18.24
CA THR A 100 9.57 3.95 -17.68
C THR A 100 8.49 4.01 -16.61
N ASN A 101 8.09 2.84 -16.11
CA ASN A 101 7.09 2.72 -15.04
C ASN A 101 7.54 1.74 -13.95
N LEU A 102 8.79 1.88 -13.51
CA LEU A 102 9.43 1.01 -12.52
C LEU A 102 8.88 1.26 -11.10
N VAL A 103 8.49 2.49 -10.78
CA VAL A 103 7.83 2.82 -9.52
C VAL A 103 6.52 2.03 -9.37
N GLU A 104 5.67 1.99 -10.40
CA GLU A 104 4.43 1.22 -10.31
C GLU A 104 4.68 -0.29 -10.29
N VAL A 105 5.68 -0.77 -11.05
CA VAL A 105 6.07 -2.19 -11.00
C VAL A 105 6.47 -2.59 -9.58
N LEU A 106 7.28 -1.77 -8.91
CA LEU A 106 7.71 -2.03 -7.54
C LEU A 106 6.52 -1.98 -6.58
N LYS A 107 5.66 -0.95 -6.65
CA LYS A 107 4.46 -0.84 -5.82
C LYS A 107 3.56 -2.06 -5.97
N THR A 108 3.30 -2.51 -7.19
CA THR A 108 2.47 -3.70 -7.44
C THR A 108 3.13 -4.96 -6.92
N TYR A 109 4.45 -5.09 -7.06
CA TYR A 109 5.19 -6.21 -6.49
C TYR A 109 5.03 -6.33 -4.96
N TYR A 110 5.08 -5.21 -4.25
CA TYR A 110 4.80 -5.16 -2.81
C TYR A 110 3.34 -5.46 -2.48
N ARG A 111 2.38 -4.89 -3.23
CA ARG A 111 0.94 -5.15 -3.04
C ARG A 111 0.59 -6.63 -3.22
N CYS A 112 1.26 -7.30 -4.14
CA CYS A 112 1.18 -8.74 -4.39
C CYS A 112 2.10 -9.56 -3.48
N LYS A 113 2.55 -9.02 -2.34
CA LYS A 113 3.35 -9.74 -1.33
C LYS A 113 4.60 -10.42 -1.92
N PHE A 114 5.28 -9.75 -2.83
CA PHE A 114 6.47 -10.25 -3.52
C PHE A 114 6.21 -11.47 -4.42
N ASN A 115 4.94 -11.77 -4.74
CA ASN A 115 4.57 -12.86 -5.64
C ASN A 115 4.68 -12.40 -7.10
N CYS A 116 5.67 -12.93 -7.82
CA CYS A 116 5.90 -12.58 -9.22
C CYS A 116 4.72 -12.97 -10.15
N SER A 117 3.98 -14.04 -9.84
CA SER A 117 2.84 -14.46 -10.66
C SER A 117 1.72 -13.43 -10.54
N GLU A 118 1.27 -13.18 -9.31
CA GLU A 118 0.21 -12.19 -9.03
C GLU A 118 0.59 -10.79 -9.53
N THR A 119 1.86 -10.41 -9.41
CA THR A 119 2.36 -9.12 -9.90
C THR A 119 2.31 -9.03 -11.43
N SER A 120 2.69 -10.10 -12.12
CA SER A 120 2.66 -10.16 -13.58
C SER A 120 1.23 -10.03 -14.10
N ASP A 121 0.31 -10.74 -13.46
CA ASP A 121 -1.13 -10.71 -13.78
C ASP A 121 -1.71 -9.31 -13.52
N ALA A 122 -1.42 -8.71 -12.35
CA ALA A 122 -1.90 -7.37 -11.99
C ALA A 122 -1.36 -6.26 -12.91
N LEU A 123 -0.16 -6.42 -13.45
CA LEU A 123 0.46 -5.47 -14.38
C LEU A 123 0.15 -5.79 -15.85
N PHE A 124 -0.54 -6.89 -16.15
CA PHE A 124 -0.79 -7.39 -17.51
C PHE A 124 0.51 -7.54 -18.33
N ILE A 125 1.58 -8.03 -17.71
CA ILE A 125 2.87 -8.28 -18.36
C ILE A 125 3.30 -9.73 -18.20
N HIS A 126 4.12 -10.22 -19.14
CA HIS A 126 4.70 -11.55 -19.02
C HIS A 126 5.72 -11.62 -17.85
N ARG A 127 5.81 -12.77 -17.18
CA ARG A 127 6.73 -13.00 -16.05
C ARG A 127 8.18 -12.65 -16.36
N ASN A 128 8.67 -12.96 -17.57
CA ASN A 128 10.03 -12.61 -17.99
C ASN A 128 10.25 -11.09 -18.04
N THR A 129 9.24 -10.34 -18.51
CA THR A 129 9.27 -8.89 -18.53
C THR A 129 9.30 -8.33 -17.11
N LEU A 130 8.50 -8.91 -16.20
CA LEU A 130 8.56 -8.54 -14.78
C LEU A 130 9.95 -8.80 -14.20
N SER A 131 10.53 -9.98 -14.41
CA SER A 131 11.87 -10.31 -13.93
C SER A 131 12.91 -9.31 -14.41
N GLY A 132 12.91 -8.97 -15.71
CA GLY A 132 13.83 -7.95 -16.25
C GLY A 132 13.64 -6.57 -15.63
N ARG A 133 12.39 -6.17 -15.33
CA ARG A 133 12.10 -4.91 -14.65
C ARG A 133 12.55 -4.91 -13.18
N LEU A 134 12.35 -6.02 -12.47
CA LEU A 134 12.81 -6.18 -11.08
C LEU A 134 14.34 -6.18 -10.99
N GLU A 135 15.05 -6.85 -11.91
CA GLU A 135 16.52 -6.77 -11.98
C GLU A 135 17.00 -5.34 -12.26
N LYS A 136 16.32 -4.64 -13.16
CA LYS A 136 16.61 -3.23 -13.42
C LYS A 136 16.40 -2.34 -12.20
N ILE A 137 15.33 -2.57 -11.43
CA ILE A 137 15.09 -1.89 -10.15
C ILE A 137 16.23 -2.18 -9.16
N LYS A 138 16.65 -3.44 -9.01
CA LYS A 138 17.77 -3.82 -8.13
C LYS A 138 19.05 -3.08 -8.50
N HIS A 139 19.35 -2.97 -9.79
CA HIS A 139 20.53 -2.25 -10.27
C HIS A 139 20.44 -0.74 -10.01
N ILE A 140 19.29 -0.10 -10.26
CA ILE A 140 19.12 1.35 -10.04
C ILE A 140 19.23 1.70 -8.56
N LEU A 141 18.61 0.89 -7.69
CA LEU A 141 18.60 1.10 -6.24
C LEU A 141 19.83 0.54 -5.52
N ASN A 142 20.69 -0.20 -6.24
CA ASN A 142 21.81 -0.95 -5.67
C ASN A 142 21.39 -1.76 -4.42
N ILE A 143 20.32 -2.54 -4.57
CA ILE A 143 19.67 -3.29 -3.48
C ILE A 143 19.65 -4.79 -3.76
N ASP A 144 19.96 -5.59 -2.74
CA ASP A 144 19.64 -7.01 -2.71
C ASP A 144 18.26 -7.21 -2.06
N PHE A 145 17.33 -7.87 -2.76
CA PHE A 145 16.01 -8.17 -2.22
C PHE A 145 16.03 -9.27 -1.13
N ASN A 146 17.18 -9.91 -0.91
CA ASN A 146 17.38 -10.78 0.25
C ASN A 146 17.83 -10.00 1.51
N ASP A 147 18.22 -8.74 1.39
CA ASP A 147 18.49 -7.88 2.54
C ASP A 147 17.18 -7.30 3.08
N TYR A 148 16.66 -7.95 4.12
CA TYR A 148 15.41 -7.55 4.77
C TYR A 148 15.40 -6.10 5.26
N ASN A 149 16.54 -5.55 5.72
CA ASN A 149 16.59 -4.17 6.19
C ASN A 149 16.45 -3.18 5.03
N LYS A 150 17.12 -3.47 3.91
CA LYS A 150 17.01 -2.65 2.70
C LYS A 150 15.62 -2.75 2.09
N VAL A 151 15.05 -3.95 2.00
CA VAL A 151 13.68 -4.17 1.52
C VAL A 151 12.67 -3.44 2.41
N PHE A 152 12.81 -3.53 3.73
CA PHE A 152 11.93 -2.81 4.65
C PHE A 152 12.07 -1.28 4.52
N SER A 153 13.29 -0.77 4.41
CA SER A 153 13.54 0.66 4.15
C SER A 153 12.90 1.11 2.83
N LEU A 154 13.00 0.31 1.77
CA LEU A 154 12.39 0.59 0.48
C LEU A 154 10.85 0.55 0.57
N TYR A 155 10.28 -0.37 1.35
CA TYR A 155 8.84 -0.40 1.59
C TYR A 155 8.35 0.86 2.30
N LEU A 156 9.02 1.29 3.37
CA LEU A 156 8.69 2.54 4.06
C LEU A 156 8.82 3.75 3.14
N SER A 157 9.84 3.75 2.27
CA SER A 157 10.05 4.77 1.24
C SER A 157 8.86 4.87 0.28
N ILE A 158 8.34 3.73 -0.20
CA ILE A 158 7.14 3.67 -1.05
C ILE A 158 5.92 4.21 -0.32
N CYS A 159 5.68 3.77 0.91
CA CYS A 159 4.54 4.23 1.70
C CYS A 159 4.60 5.74 1.98
N ALA A 160 5.78 6.26 2.30
CA ALA A 160 6.01 7.69 2.48
C ALA A 160 5.76 8.47 1.17
N TYR A 161 6.23 7.95 0.04
CA TYR A 161 5.99 8.54 -1.27
C TYR A 161 4.50 8.60 -1.63
N GLU A 162 3.74 7.54 -1.36
CA GLU A 162 2.29 7.55 -1.58
C GLU A 162 1.58 8.56 -0.67
N LEU A 163 1.99 8.70 0.59
CA LEU A 163 1.45 9.74 1.49
C LEU A 163 1.79 11.17 1.05
N LEU A 164 2.96 11.38 0.45
CA LEU A 164 3.39 12.71 0.02
C LEU A 164 2.74 13.17 -1.29
N ASN A 165 2.42 12.24 -2.20
CA ASN A 165 1.92 12.49 -3.56
C ASN A 165 0.43 12.20 -3.75
N SER A 166 -0.21 11.60 -2.75
CA SER A 166 -1.65 11.54 -2.70
C SER A 166 -2.23 12.94 -2.50
N LYS A 167 -3.35 13.23 -3.14
CA LYS A 167 -4.09 14.50 -3.00
C LYS A 167 -4.68 14.58 -1.58
N TYR A 168 -3.85 14.97 -0.62
CA TYR A 168 -4.24 15.33 0.75
C TYR A 168 -4.26 16.85 0.92
N GLU A 169 -4.70 17.56 -0.13
CA GLU A 169 -5.10 18.97 -0.11
C GLU A 169 -6.55 19.09 -0.58
#